data_AF-A0A524FEE9-F1
#
_entry.id   AF-A0A524FEE9-F1
#
_cell.length_a   1.000
_cell.length_b   1.000
_cell.length_c   1.000
_cell.angle_alpha   90.00
_cell.angle_beta   90.00
_cell.angle_gamma   90.00
#
_symmetry.space_group_name_H-M   'P 1'
#
loop_
_entity.id
_entity.type
_entity.pdbx_description
1 polymer ?
#
loop_
_entity_poly.entity_id
_entity_poly.type
_entity_poly.pdbx_seq_one_letter_code
_entity_poly.pdbx_strand_id
1 'polypeptide(L)'
;MSEQQDPTWKELQQEFIKGVEKAIEQVNERDVENIPGAREALLQRLNNMRIHFPNNNGAIFLKSIDDKIQNAFFPNTKDFTEAFQKILKSRTHEQDFIINELLNGFVTSKAKAIAMGTQGPIIDRMVEAFSKRNDFHIVDHQFFAMFGDPNKPRHYIQKQLEELVNLFGLISKELVIEKDKRRSEKKVYTFYTFPPAILKILEEKYLIIDDELGYAYVSEAFDRNIFICMFLANVAINRDDLEKIGGSYTINGISAIFALILILGFMPKLSIDETNPILRDPSFDNQNMSVIPKSWMLKQVLEPLFEPLIKIIAYRIGGGLWLSKIIGSEINKKIHTQIRFLLRDVNKWILGNLCRVEIPIFVEIANIFTEITVGTDTE
;
A
#
# COMPACT_ATOMS: atom_id res chain seq x y z
N MET A 1 27.08 19.81 -18.16
CA MET A 1 27.33 19.94 -16.71
C MET A 1 27.55 18.54 -16.16
N SER A 2 28.69 18.28 -15.53
CA SER A 2 29.07 16.95 -15.04
C SER A 2 28.11 16.47 -13.95
N GLU A 3 27.26 15.51 -14.28
CA GLU A 3 26.42 14.77 -13.33
C GLU A 3 27.34 14.04 -12.35
N GLN A 4 27.58 14.63 -11.17
CA GLN A 4 28.09 13.86 -10.04
C GLN A 4 27.03 12.82 -9.71
N GLN A 5 27.31 11.57 -10.07
CA GLN A 5 26.48 10.41 -9.80
C GLN A 5 26.14 10.38 -8.31
N ASP A 6 24.85 10.30 -7.99
CA ASP A 6 24.40 10.10 -6.63
C ASP A 6 24.90 8.73 -6.11
N PRO A 7 25.83 8.73 -5.13
CA PRO A 7 26.44 7.49 -4.64
C PRO A 7 25.41 6.58 -3.96
N THR A 8 24.38 7.15 -3.34
CA THR A 8 23.32 6.39 -2.67
C THR A 8 22.49 5.61 -3.67
N TRP A 9 22.10 6.22 -4.79
CA TRP A 9 21.38 5.51 -5.85
C TRP A 9 22.19 4.34 -6.42
N LYS A 10 23.48 4.55 -6.67
CA LYS A 10 24.36 3.50 -7.19
C LYS A 10 24.49 2.32 -6.23
N GLU A 11 24.58 2.58 -4.93
CA GLU A 11 24.60 1.53 -3.90
C GLU A 11 23.28 0.74 -3.89
N LEU A 12 22.14 1.42 -3.91
CA LEU A 12 20.82 0.79 -3.95
C LEU A 12 20.63 -0.11 -5.18
N GLN A 13 21.10 0.33 -6.34
CA GLN A 13 21.09 -0.49 -7.56
C GLN A 13 21.93 -1.74 -7.40
N GLN A 14 23.16 -1.61 -6.87
CA GLN A 14 24.04 -2.75 -6.65
C GLN A 14 23.45 -3.74 -5.63
N GLU A 15 22.82 -3.26 -4.56
CA GLU A 15 22.10 -4.11 -3.61
C GLU A 15 20.98 -4.89 -4.29
N PHE A 16 20.18 -4.24 -5.14
CA PHE A 16 19.11 -4.92 -5.87
C PHE A 16 19.64 -5.97 -6.84
N ILE A 17 20.70 -5.67 -7.61
CA ILE A 17 21.30 -6.64 -8.53
C ILE A 17 21.85 -7.87 -7.79
N LYS A 18 22.53 -7.67 -6.65
CA LYS A 18 22.96 -8.78 -5.79
C LYS A 18 21.77 -9.60 -5.29
N GLY A 19 20.64 -8.95 -4.99
CA GLY A 19 19.38 -9.61 -4.66
C GLY A 19 18.87 -10.50 -5.80
N VAL A 20 18.89 -10.00 -7.03
CA VAL A 20 18.51 -10.74 -8.24
C VAL A 20 19.41 -11.95 -8.46
N GLU A 21 20.73 -11.81 -8.30
CA GLU A 21 21.67 -12.92 -8.42
C GLU A 21 21.39 -14.04 -7.42
N LYS A 22 21.14 -13.70 -6.15
CA LYS A 22 20.74 -14.67 -5.12
C LYS A 22 19.41 -15.36 -5.45
N ALA A 23 18.43 -14.62 -5.96
CA ALA A 23 17.17 -15.20 -6.38
C ALA A 23 17.36 -16.21 -7.52
N ILE A 24 18.22 -15.90 -8.50
CA ILE A 24 18.57 -16.81 -9.61
C ILE A 24 19.23 -18.09 -9.08
N GLU A 25 20.20 -17.98 -8.17
CA GLU A 25 20.86 -19.12 -7.52
C GLU A 25 19.83 -20.02 -6.82
N GLN A 26 18.95 -19.45 -6.00
CA GLN A 26 17.94 -20.20 -5.27
C GLN A 26 16.90 -20.89 -6.18
N VAL A 27 16.52 -20.27 -7.29
CA VAL A 27 15.65 -20.89 -8.30
C VAL A 27 16.38 -22.03 -9.02
N ASN A 28 17.70 -21.96 -9.17
CA ASN A 28 18.48 -22.99 -9.83
C ASN A 28 18.75 -24.23 -8.99
N GLU A 29 18.98 -24.05 -7.69
CA GLU A 29 19.34 -25.12 -6.75
C GLU A 29 18.16 -25.99 -6.31
N ARG A 30 16.92 -25.51 -6.46
CA ARG A 30 15.75 -26.18 -5.91
C ARG A 30 14.90 -26.84 -6.99
N ASP A 31 14.43 -28.03 -6.65
CA ASP A 31 13.36 -28.69 -7.39
C ASP A 31 12.05 -27.94 -7.10
N VAL A 32 11.56 -27.28 -8.14
CA VAL A 32 10.38 -26.42 -8.12
C VAL A 32 9.21 -27.22 -8.69
N GLU A 33 8.00 -27.05 -8.16
CA GLU A 33 6.76 -27.64 -8.72
C GLU A 33 6.80 -27.69 -10.26
N ASN A 34 6.49 -28.86 -10.84
CA ASN A 34 6.48 -29.11 -12.28
C ASN A 34 5.30 -28.39 -12.97
N ILE A 35 5.38 -27.06 -13.05
CA ILE A 35 4.63 -26.29 -14.05
C ILE A 35 5.59 -26.14 -15.25
N PRO A 36 5.30 -26.78 -16.40
CA PRO A 36 6.17 -26.73 -17.56
C PRO A 36 6.50 -25.28 -17.97
N GLY A 37 7.78 -24.97 -18.19
CA GLY A 37 8.24 -23.66 -18.64
C GLY A 37 8.27 -22.56 -17.57
N ALA A 38 7.75 -22.81 -16.36
CA ALA A 38 7.65 -21.81 -15.32
C ALA A 38 9.00 -21.39 -14.74
N ARG A 39 9.88 -22.37 -14.53
CA ARG A 39 11.24 -22.11 -14.03
C ARG A 39 12.03 -21.29 -15.05
N GLU A 40 11.97 -21.68 -16.32
CA GLU A 40 12.67 -21.04 -17.43
C GLU A 40 12.18 -19.60 -17.60
N ALA A 41 10.86 -19.37 -17.57
CA ALA A 41 10.27 -18.04 -17.66
C ALA A 41 10.73 -17.13 -16.52
N LEU A 42 10.75 -17.62 -15.26
CA LEU A 42 11.24 -16.83 -14.14
C LEU A 42 12.73 -16.52 -14.27
N LEU A 43 13.55 -17.53 -14.58
CA LEU A 43 14.98 -17.33 -14.76
C LEU A 43 15.27 -16.34 -15.89
N GLN A 44 14.56 -16.44 -17.02
CA GLN A 44 14.68 -15.46 -18.10
C GLN A 44 14.33 -14.06 -17.62
N ARG A 45 13.23 -13.89 -16.87
CA ARG A 45 12.80 -12.59 -16.35
C ARG A 45 13.78 -12.01 -15.32
N LEU A 46 14.29 -12.83 -14.39
CA LEU A 46 15.32 -12.43 -13.44
C LEU A 46 16.62 -12.03 -14.17
N ASN A 47 17.01 -12.76 -15.21
CA ASN A 47 18.15 -12.40 -16.04
C ASN A 47 17.95 -11.10 -16.81
N ASN A 48 16.75 -10.87 -17.36
CA ASN A 48 16.41 -9.60 -18.02
C ASN A 48 16.51 -8.44 -17.03
N MET A 49 16.01 -8.60 -15.80
CA MET A 49 16.19 -7.59 -14.76
C MET A 49 17.68 -7.38 -14.46
N ARG A 50 18.47 -8.44 -14.27
CA ARG A 50 19.91 -8.33 -14.02
C ARG A 50 20.64 -7.55 -15.13
N ILE A 51 20.29 -7.76 -16.40
CA ILE A 51 20.95 -7.16 -17.56
C ILE A 51 20.49 -5.73 -17.80
N HIS A 52 19.18 -5.48 -17.78
CA HIS A 52 18.63 -4.19 -18.23
C HIS A 52 18.44 -3.18 -17.11
N PHE A 53 18.28 -3.63 -15.87
CA PHE A 53 18.09 -2.74 -14.73
C PHE A 53 19.27 -1.79 -14.45
N PRO A 54 20.55 -2.17 -14.56
CA PRO A 54 21.66 -1.25 -14.29
C PRO A 54 21.94 -0.29 -15.48
N ASN A 55 21.37 -0.55 -16.66
CA ASN A 55 21.65 0.23 -17.86
C ASN A 55 21.16 1.68 -17.71
N ASN A 56 21.93 2.63 -18.26
CA ASN A 56 21.62 4.06 -18.21
C ASN A 56 21.27 4.55 -16.80
N ASN A 57 22.04 4.10 -15.80
CA ASN A 57 21.80 4.43 -14.39
C ASN A 57 20.39 4.05 -13.91
N GLY A 58 19.84 2.95 -14.44
CA GLY A 58 18.52 2.42 -14.12
C GLY A 58 17.36 3.29 -14.56
N ALA A 59 17.52 4.04 -15.65
CA ALA A 59 16.50 4.92 -16.23
C ALA A 59 15.15 4.21 -16.42
N ILE A 60 15.14 2.96 -16.91
CA ILE A 60 13.91 2.19 -17.12
C ILE A 60 13.18 1.94 -15.79
N PHE A 61 13.94 1.58 -14.75
CA PHE A 61 13.37 1.30 -13.44
C PHE A 61 12.90 2.56 -12.73
N LEU A 62 13.66 3.65 -12.83
CA LEU A 62 13.24 4.97 -12.36
C LEU A 62 11.94 5.40 -13.01
N LYS A 63 11.86 5.31 -14.34
CA LYS A 63 10.65 5.62 -15.09
C LYS A 63 9.47 4.75 -14.65
N SER A 64 9.69 3.47 -14.37
CA SER A 64 8.66 2.56 -13.87
C SER A 64 8.09 3.02 -12.53
N ILE A 65 8.97 3.35 -11.58
CA ILE A 65 8.56 3.86 -10.26
C ILE A 65 7.88 5.21 -10.41
N ASP A 66 8.45 6.10 -11.20
CA ASP A 66 7.96 7.46 -11.36
C ASP A 66 6.56 7.46 -11.99
N ASP A 67 6.38 6.74 -13.09
CA ASP A 67 5.12 6.73 -13.83
C ASP A 67 4.03 5.91 -13.12
N LYS A 68 4.37 4.74 -12.57
CA LYS A 68 3.37 3.79 -12.04
C LYS A 68 3.12 3.93 -10.53
N ILE A 69 4.05 4.53 -9.79
CA ILE A 69 3.95 4.63 -8.33
C ILE A 69 3.94 6.09 -7.88
N GLN A 70 5.00 6.83 -8.15
CA GLN A 70 5.15 8.19 -7.64
C GLN A 70 4.10 9.12 -8.20
N ASN A 71 3.94 9.18 -9.53
CA ASN A 71 3.00 10.10 -10.16
C ASN A 71 1.54 9.77 -9.84
N ALA A 72 1.21 8.49 -9.71
CA ALA A 72 -0.14 8.00 -9.43
C ALA A 72 -0.52 8.13 -7.95
N PHE A 73 0.36 7.70 -7.04
CA PHE A 73 0.03 7.53 -5.62
C PHE A 73 0.71 8.54 -4.69
N PHE A 74 1.81 9.17 -5.12
CA PHE A 74 2.58 10.14 -4.35
C PHE A 74 2.88 11.41 -5.15
N PRO A 75 1.83 12.09 -5.65
CA PRO A 75 2.00 13.19 -6.58
C PRO A 75 2.78 14.35 -5.94
N ASN A 76 3.61 15.00 -6.75
CA ASN A 76 4.46 16.10 -6.28
C ASN A 76 3.68 17.42 -6.17
N THR A 77 2.77 17.50 -5.21
CA THR A 77 1.96 18.69 -4.92
C THR A 77 1.87 18.94 -3.41
N LYS A 78 1.55 20.18 -3.04
CA LYS A 78 1.22 20.58 -1.67
C LYS A 78 -0.29 20.77 -1.47
N ASP A 79 -1.09 20.64 -2.53
CA ASP A 79 -2.54 20.76 -2.48
C ASP A 79 -3.20 19.39 -2.24
N PHE A 80 -3.90 19.26 -1.12
CA PHE A 80 -4.66 18.06 -0.75
C PHE A 80 -5.72 17.68 -1.77
N THR A 81 -6.38 18.67 -2.37
CA THR A 81 -7.40 18.45 -3.39
C THR A 81 -6.79 17.88 -4.65
N GLU A 82 -5.68 18.45 -5.10
CA GLU A 82 -4.97 17.97 -6.28
C GLU A 82 -4.44 16.55 -6.06
N ALA A 83 -3.78 16.30 -4.91
CA ALA A 83 -3.26 14.98 -4.58
C ALA A 83 -4.38 13.93 -4.53
N PHE A 84 -5.45 14.21 -3.80
CA PHE A 84 -6.60 13.31 -3.66
C PHE A 84 -7.24 13.00 -5.02
N GLN A 85 -7.50 14.03 -5.84
CA GLN A 85 -8.12 13.83 -7.14
C GLN A 85 -7.23 13.05 -8.10
N LYS A 86 -5.91 13.30 -8.07
CA LYS A 86 -4.96 12.58 -8.92
C LYS A 86 -4.88 11.11 -8.53
N ILE A 87 -4.82 10.81 -7.24
CA ILE A 87 -4.81 9.42 -6.75
C ILE A 87 -6.12 8.73 -7.11
N LEU A 88 -7.26 9.38 -6.89
CA LEU A 88 -8.58 8.84 -7.21
C LEU A 88 -8.73 8.50 -8.71
N LYS A 89 -8.21 9.36 -9.60
CA LYS A 89 -8.28 9.15 -11.06
C LYS A 89 -7.28 8.13 -11.59
N SER A 90 -6.17 7.91 -10.89
CA SER A 90 -5.08 7.05 -11.37
C SER A 90 -5.33 5.57 -11.11
N ARG A 91 -6.41 5.23 -10.40
CA ARG A 91 -6.69 3.89 -9.94
C ARG A 91 -7.77 3.19 -10.76
N THR A 92 -7.61 1.88 -10.99
CA THR A 92 -8.66 1.00 -11.54
C THR A 92 -9.31 0.17 -10.45
N HIS A 93 -10.50 -0.41 -10.72
CA HIS A 93 -11.22 -1.23 -9.74
C HIS A 93 -10.39 -2.41 -9.20
N GLU A 94 -9.54 -2.99 -10.04
CA GLU A 94 -8.68 -4.11 -9.68
C GLU A 94 -7.47 -3.65 -8.85
N GLN A 95 -6.94 -2.45 -9.13
CA GLN A 95 -5.87 -1.84 -8.34
C GLN A 95 -6.39 -1.45 -6.94
N ASP A 96 -7.62 -0.91 -6.89
CA ASP A 96 -8.33 -0.56 -5.67
C ASP A 96 -8.40 -1.74 -4.71
N PHE A 97 -8.85 -2.88 -5.24
CA PHE A 97 -9.00 -4.09 -4.44
C PHE A 97 -7.65 -4.52 -3.79
N ILE A 98 -6.55 -4.59 -4.55
CA ILE A 98 -5.22 -4.95 -4.00
C ILE A 98 -4.74 -3.93 -2.98
N ILE A 99 -4.77 -2.64 -3.33
CA ILE A 99 -4.22 -1.59 -2.48
C ILE A 99 -5.01 -1.56 -1.17
N ASN A 100 -6.34 -1.73 -1.25
CA ASN A 100 -7.20 -1.82 -0.09
C ASN A 100 -6.80 -2.93 0.86
N GLU A 101 -6.45 -4.09 0.32
CA GLU A 101 -6.23 -5.28 1.13
C GLU A 101 -4.82 -5.34 1.68
N LEU A 102 -3.84 -4.84 0.91
CA LEU A 102 -2.48 -4.58 1.39
C LEU A 102 -2.48 -3.51 2.50
N LEU A 103 -3.21 -2.41 2.32
CA LEU A 103 -3.33 -1.37 3.34
C LEU A 103 -4.12 -1.85 4.55
N ASN A 104 -5.19 -2.62 4.37
CA ASN A 104 -5.91 -3.27 5.47
C ASN A 104 -4.99 -4.19 6.28
N GLY A 105 -4.21 -5.05 5.61
CA GLY A 105 -3.22 -5.92 6.25
C GLY A 105 -2.17 -5.12 7.02
N PHE A 106 -1.65 -4.05 6.43
CA PHE A 106 -0.71 -3.13 7.05
C PHE A 106 -1.30 -2.44 8.30
N VAL A 107 -2.46 -1.79 8.18
CA VAL A 107 -3.16 -1.11 9.28
C VAL A 107 -3.46 -2.11 10.40
N THR A 108 -3.96 -3.31 10.05
CA THR A 108 -4.25 -4.39 11.01
C THR A 108 -2.99 -4.85 11.73
N SER A 109 -1.84 -4.88 11.06
CA SER A 109 -0.57 -5.27 11.68
C SER A 109 -0.08 -4.24 12.72
N LYS A 110 -0.43 -2.96 12.57
CA LYS A 110 -0.20 -1.92 13.60
C LYS A 110 -1.20 -2.07 14.74
N ALA A 111 -2.46 -2.34 14.38
CA ALA A 111 -3.59 -2.34 15.29
C ALA A 111 -3.87 -3.66 16.01
N LYS A 112 -3.19 -4.76 15.68
CA LYS A 112 -3.25 -6.01 16.48
C LYS A 112 -2.83 -5.80 17.94
N ALA A 113 -2.09 -4.73 18.24
CA ALA A 113 -1.79 -4.31 19.60
C ALA A 113 -2.97 -3.56 20.31
N ILE A 114 -3.97 -3.13 19.55
CA ILE A 114 -5.00 -2.15 19.94
C ILE A 114 -6.40 -2.79 19.93
N ALA A 115 -6.69 -3.65 18.95
CA ALA A 115 -8.05 -4.08 18.60
C ALA A 115 -8.25 -5.61 18.61
N MET A 116 -7.65 -6.33 19.57
CA MET A 116 -7.68 -7.81 19.65
C MET A 116 -9.09 -8.43 19.70
N GLY A 117 -10.13 -7.67 20.06
CA GLY A 117 -11.53 -8.13 20.15
C GLY A 117 -12.44 -7.70 19.00
N THR A 118 -11.91 -7.04 17.97
CA THR A 118 -12.73 -6.44 16.90
C THR A 118 -12.99 -7.43 15.76
N GLN A 119 -14.26 -7.61 15.37
CA GLN A 119 -14.65 -8.34 14.15
C GLN A 119 -14.66 -7.36 12.95
N GLY A 120 -13.89 -7.67 11.89
CA GLY A 120 -13.86 -6.93 10.62
C GLY A 120 -12.65 -5.98 10.44
N PRO A 121 -12.36 -5.53 9.20
CA PRO A 121 -11.24 -4.62 8.90
C PRO A 121 -11.39 -3.23 9.54
N ILE A 122 -10.27 -2.62 9.91
CA ILE A 122 -10.26 -1.30 10.58
C ILE A 122 -10.73 -0.19 9.66
N ILE A 123 -10.34 -0.22 8.38
CA ILE A 123 -10.74 0.81 7.42
C ILE A 123 -12.26 0.80 7.24
N ASP A 124 -12.90 -0.37 7.20
CA ASP A 124 -14.37 -0.47 7.09
C ASP A 124 -15.07 0.16 8.28
N ARG A 125 -14.55 -0.06 9.49
CA ARG A 125 -15.08 0.59 10.70
C ARG A 125 -14.90 2.10 10.68
N MET A 126 -13.77 2.59 10.15
CA MET A 126 -13.55 4.02 9.99
C MET A 126 -14.55 4.62 8.99
N VAL A 127 -14.75 3.97 7.85
CA VAL A 127 -15.74 4.38 6.86
C VAL A 127 -17.13 4.39 7.48
N GLU A 128 -17.55 3.29 8.10
CA GLU A 128 -18.85 3.18 8.77
C GLU A 128 -19.06 4.27 9.83
N ALA A 129 -18.03 4.56 10.64
CA ALA A 129 -18.10 5.59 11.67
C ALA A 129 -18.31 6.99 11.10
N PHE A 130 -17.60 7.32 10.02
CA PHE A 130 -17.75 8.60 9.33
C PHE A 130 -19.08 8.68 8.56
N SER A 131 -19.56 7.60 7.94
CA SER A 131 -20.83 7.59 7.21
C SER A 131 -22.06 7.71 8.12
N LYS A 132 -21.96 7.27 9.38
CA LYS A 132 -23.06 7.36 10.35
C LYS A 132 -23.36 8.77 10.83
N ARG A 133 -22.49 9.74 10.55
CA ARG A 133 -22.68 11.14 10.94
C ARG A 133 -22.61 12.04 9.72
N ASN A 134 -23.50 13.02 9.68
CA ASN A 134 -23.66 13.97 8.58
C ASN A 134 -22.62 15.10 8.56
N ASP A 135 -21.50 14.91 9.26
CA ASP A 135 -20.49 15.95 9.46
C ASP A 135 -19.05 15.41 9.44
N PHE A 136 -18.86 14.14 9.07
CA PHE A 136 -17.54 13.48 9.08
C PHE A 136 -16.77 13.67 10.40
N HIS A 137 -17.46 13.60 11.53
CA HIS A 137 -16.84 13.60 12.85
C HIS A 137 -17.03 12.25 13.53
N ILE A 138 -16.01 11.76 14.25
CA ILE A 138 -16.13 10.62 15.16
C ILE A 138 -15.91 11.13 16.58
N VAL A 139 -16.88 10.94 17.48
CA VAL A 139 -16.68 11.33 18.87
C VAL A 139 -15.66 10.41 19.52
N ASP A 140 -14.82 10.96 20.40
CA ASP A 140 -13.78 10.20 21.06
C ASP A 140 -14.29 8.93 21.79
N HIS A 141 -15.44 8.97 22.46
CA HIS A 141 -16.01 7.77 23.08
C HIS A 141 -16.46 6.71 22.06
N GLN A 142 -16.92 7.10 20.87
CA GLN A 142 -17.24 6.18 19.78
C GLN A 142 -15.95 5.58 19.22
N PHE A 143 -14.92 6.41 19.05
CA PHE A 143 -13.60 5.95 18.62
C PHE A 143 -13.01 4.92 19.60
N PHE A 144 -13.10 5.21 20.90
CA PHE A 144 -12.72 4.27 21.96
C PHE A 144 -13.56 2.98 21.92
N ALA A 145 -14.88 3.06 21.73
CA ALA A 145 -15.73 1.87 21.65
C ALA A 145 -15.41 0.99 20.43
N MET A 146 -14.96 1.59 19.32
CA MET A 146 -14.66 0.87 18.07
C MET A 146 -13.30 0.18 18.09
N PHE A 147 -12.29 0.82 18.67
CA PHE A 147 -10.90 0.36 18.58
C PHE A 147 -10.28 0.00 19.93
N GLY A 148 -10.96 0.28 21.04
CA GLY A 148 -10.47 -0.02 22.37
C GLY A 148 -10.76 -1.44 22.85
N ASP A 149 -10.23 -1.76 24.03
CA ASP A 149 -10.52 -2.99 24.76
C ASP A 149 -11.57 -2.67 25.84
N PRO A 150 -12.77 -3.28 25.80
CA PRO A 150 -13.81 -3.08 26.82
C PRO A 150 -13.33 -3.37 28.25
N ASN A 151 -12.27 -4.19 28.39
CA ASN A 151 -11.73 -4.60 29.68
C ASN A 151 -10.58 -3.71 30.16
N LYS A 152 -10.14 -2.71 29.38
CA LYS A 152 -9.03 -1.81 29.75
C LYS A 152 -9.53 -0.37 29.89
N PRO A 153 -9.16 0.32 30.98
CA PRO A 153 -9.43 1.75 31.12
C PRO A 153 -8.80 2.57 29.99
N ARG A 154 -9.47 3.67 29.59
CA ARG A 154 -9.05 4.53 28.47
C ARG A 154 -7.60 5.00 28.52
N HIS A 155 -7.11 5.39 29.69
CA HIS A 155 -5.74 5.89 29.83
C HIS A 155 -4.67 4.86 29.41
N TYR A 156 -4.97 3.56 29.45
CA TYR A 156 -4.03 2.51 29.01
C TYR A 156 -3.90 2.41 27.49
N ILE A 157 -4.90 2.84 26.74
CA ILE A 157 -4.92 2.71 25.27
C ILE A 157 -4.92 4.06 24.54
N GLN A 158 -4.90 5.16 25.29
CA GLN A 158 -4.95 6.52 24.73
C GLN A 158 -3.86 6.74 23.68
N LYS A 159 -2.60 6.40 24.01
CA LYS A 159 -1.47 6.51 23.08
C LYS A 159 -1.67 5.69 21.81
N GLN A 160 -2.31 4.52 21.92
CA GLN A 160 -2.57 3.63 20.79
C GLN A 160 -3.67 4.19 19.87
N LEU A 161 -4.71 4.80 20.46
CA LEU A 161 -5.75 5.50 19.71
C LEU A 161 -5.17 6.73 18.99
N GLU A 162 -4.31 7.49 19.66
CA GLU A 162 -3.56 8.60 19.06
C GLU A 162 -2.68 8.12 17.89
N GLU A 163 -2.02 6.96 18.01
CA GLU A 163 -1.25 6.36 16.91
C GLU A 163 -2.11 5.99 15.69
N LEU A 164 -3.37 5.60 15.89
CA LEU A 164 -4.32 5.35 14.78
C LEU A 164 -4.83 6.65 14.16
N VAL A 165 -5.14 7.66 14.97
CA VAL A 165 -5.52 9.01 14.51
C VAL A 165 -4.40 9.59 13.65
N ASN A 166 -3.15 9.52 14.15
CA ASN A 166 -1.97 9.99 13.43
C ASN A 166 -1.69 9.18 12.17
N LEU A 167 -1.92 7.86 12.20
CA LEU A 167 -1.76 7.01 11.01
C LEU A 167 -2.68 7.46 9.88
N PHE A 168 -3.94 7.77 10.19
CA PHE A 168 -4.92 8.19 9.19
C PHE A 168 -4.87 9.69 8.87
N GLY A 169 -3.94 10.44 9.48
CA GLY A 169 -3.84 11.89 9.27
C GLY A 169 -5.05 12.67 9.76
N LEU A 170 -5.78 12.12 10.74
CA LEU A 170 -6.94 12.77 11.33
C LEU A 170 -6.51 13.84 12.33
N ILE A 171 -7.36 14.84 12.53
CA ILE A 171 -7.16 15.91 13.51
C ILE A 171 -8.16 15.78 14.64
N SER A 172 -7.70 16.06 15.85
CA SER A 172 -8.55 16.20 17.04
C SER A 172 -9.06 17.64 17.12
N LYS A 173 -10.35 17.79 17.38
CA LYS A 173 -11.00 19.08 17.66
C LYS A 173 -11.79 18.97 18.95
N GLU A 174 -11.85 20.06 19.70
CA GLU A 174 -12.58 20.16 20.95
C GLU A 174 -13.80 21.08 20.78
N LEU A 175 -14.98 20.57 21.14
CA LEU A 175 -16.19 21.37 21.28
C LEU A 175 -16.42 21.63 22.76
N VAL A 176 -16.39 22.91 23.15
CA VAL A 176 -16.67 23.33 24.51
C VAL A 176 -18.13 23.74 24.61
N ILE A 177 -18.92 22.99 25.38
CA ILE A 177 -20.30 23.34 25.71
C ILE A 177 -20.30 23.98 27.10
N GLU A 178 -20.56 25.29 27.16
CA GLU A 178 -20.51 26.05 28.41
C GLU A 178 -21.64 25.70 29.39
N LYS A 179 -22.77 25.18 28.89
CA LYS A 179 -23.91 24.72 29.71
C LYS A 179 -24.53 23.46 29.13
N ASP A 180 -24.11 22.30 29.64
CA ASP A 180 -24.84 21.04 29.42
C ASP A 180 -26.22 21.14 30.12
N LYS A 181 -27.33 20.96 29.36
CA LYS A 181 -28.73 21.14 29.81
C LYS A 181 -29.08 20.36 31.08
N ARG A 182 -28.29 19.33 31.45
CA ARG A 182 -28.55 18.46 32.60
C ARG A 182 -27.70 18.73 33.84
N ARG A 183 -26.53 19.36 33.73
CA ARG A 183 -25.57 19.49 34.85
C ARG A 183 -24.97 20.88 35.05
N SER A 184 -25.20 21.83 34.14
CA SER A 184 -24.67 23.21 34.25
C SER A 184 -23.14 23.30 34.40
N GLU A 185 -22.42 22.27 33.98
CA GLU A 185 -20.95 22.22 33.97
C GLU A 185 -20.41 22.41 32.55
N LYS A 186 -19.23 23.05 32.45
CA LYS A 186 -18.48 23.18 31.19
C LYS A 186 -18.03 21.79 30.76
N LYS A 187 -18.47 21.34 29.58
CA LYS A 187 -18.13 20.02 29.05
C LYS A 187 -17.36 20.13 27.76
N VAL A 188 -16.18 19.52 27.74
CA VAL A 188 -15.32 19.46 26.55
C VAL A 188 -15.58 18.12 25.86
N TYR A 189 -16.01 18.18 24.60
CA TYR A 189 -16.19 17.03 23.75
C TYR A 189 -15.06 16.99 22.72
N THR A 190 -14.24 15.96 22.77
CA THR A 190 -13.21 15.71 21.76
C THR A 190 -13.80 14.88 20.63
N PHE A 191 -13.49 15.26 19.39
CA PHE A 191 -13.89 14.55 18.19
C PHE A 191 -12.76 14.53 17.16
N TYR A 192 -12.72 13.47 16.36
CA TYR A 192 -11.73 13.26 15.31
C TYR A 192 -12.37 13.50 13.95
N THR A 193 -11.66 14.19 13.06
CA THR A 193 -12.13 14.49 11.70
C THR A 193 -10.96 14.66 10.74
N PHE A 194 -11.28 14.81 9.46
CA PHE A 194 -10.30 15.08 8.42
C PHE A 194 -9.76 16.52 8.51
N PRO A 195 -8.53 16.76 8.03
CA PRO A 195 -8.01 18.10 7.84
C PRO A 195 -9.00 18.99 7.05
N PRO A 196 -9.11 20.30 7.35
CA PRO A 196 -10.14 21.17 6.74
C PRO A 196 -10.15 21.16 5.21
N ALA A 197 -8.98 21.03 4.58
CA ALA A 197 -8.86 20.93 3.12
C ALA A 197 -9.52 19.67 2.56
N ILE A 198 -9.36 18.52 3.24
CA ILE A 198 -10.01 17.26 2.86
C ILE A 198 -11.50 17.32 3.18
N LEU A 199 -11.85 17.83 4.37
CA LEU A 199 -13.23 17.92 4.82
C LEU A 199 -14.09 18.71 3.83
N LYS A 200 -13.57 19.81 3.29
CA LYS A 200 -14.26 20.59 2.25
C LYS A 200 -14.58 19.76 1.00
N ILE A 201 -13.66 18.92 0.54
CA ILE A 201 -13.87 18.03 -0.60
C ILE A 201 -14.95 16.99 -0.27
N LEU A 202 -14.91 16.46 0.95
CA LEU A 202 -15.87 15.46 1.42
C LEU A 202 -17.28 16.03 1.51
N GLU A 203 -17.42 17.22 2.10
CA GLU A 203 -18.68 17.93 2.20
C GLU A 203 -19.22 18.30 0.81
N GLU A 204 -18.38 18.74 -0.12
CA GLU A 204 -18.81 19.12 -1.47
C GLU A 204 -19.27 17.92 -2.30
N LYS A 205 -18.63 16.76 -2.16
CA LYS A 205 -18.85 15.61 -3.06
C LYS A 205 -19.65 14.47 -2.46
N TYR A 206 -19.62 14.30 -1.15
CA TYR A 206 -20.15 13.12 -0.47
C TYR A 206 -21.14 13.46 0.64
N LEU A 207 -21.42 14.73 0.94
CA LEU A 207 -22.54 15.12 1.79
C LEU A 207 -23.74 15.48 0.92
N ILE A 208 -24.83 14.75 1.07
CA ILE A 208 -26.09 15.00 0.36
C ILE A 208 -27.00 15.77 1.30
N ILE A 209 -27.50 16.91 0.85
CA ILE A 209 -28.54 17.67 1.55
C ILE A 209 -29.88 17.24 0.95
N ASP A 210 -30.69 16.56 1.74
CA ASP A 210 -32.04 16.17 1.35
C ASP A 210 -33.02 17.29 1.73
N ASP A 211 -33.41 18.10 0.73
CA ASP A 211 -34.33 19.21 0.92
C ASP A 211 -35.77 18.74 1.24
N GLU A 212 -36.13 17.49 0.91
CA GLU A 212 -37.46 16.93 1.18
C GLU A 212 -37.58 16.43 2.63
N LEU A 213 -36.52 15.80 3.14
CA LEU A 213 -36.47 15.26 4.50
C LEU A 213 -35.85 16.23 5.53
N GLY A 214 -35.24 17.34 5.06
CA GLY A 214 -34.68 18.38 5.91
C GLY A 214 -33.44 17.96 6.71
N TYR A 215 -32.73 16.91 6.28
CA TYR A 215 -31.50 16.46 6.91
C TYR A 215 -30.40 16.17 5.88
N ALA A 216 -29.15 16.41 6.27
CA ALA A 216 -27.99 16.01 5.48
C ALA A 216 -27.52 14.61 5.88
N TYR A 217 -27.00 13.83 4.93
CA TYR A 217 -26.40 12.52 5.15
C TYR A 217 -25.19 12.27 4.24
N VAL A 218 -24.30 11.38 4.66
CA VAL A 218 -23.13 11.01 3.86
C VAL A 218 -23.54 9.98 2.81
N SER A 219 -23.19 10.25 1.56
CA SER A 219 -23.42 9.38 0.40
C SER A 219 -22.77 8.00 0.59
N GLU A 220 -23.44 6.94 0.13
CA GLU A 220 -22.87 5.59 0.06
C GLU A 220 -21.61 5.50 -0.83
N ALA A 221 -21.39 6.51 -1.69
CA ALA A 221 -20.16 6.63 -2.48
C ALA A 221 -18.92 6.96 -1.62
N PHE A 222 -19.10 7.38 -0.36
CA PHE A 222 -18.01 7.45 0.61
C PHE A 222 -17.70 6.03 1.11
N ASP A 223 -16.75 5.39 0.44
CA ASP A 223 -16.38 4.00 0.66
C ASP A 223 -14.92 3.83 1.08
N ARG A 224 -14.47 2.57 1.14
CA ARG A 224 -13.09 2.19 1.46
C ARG A 224 -12.07 2.83 0.49
N ASN A 225 -12.43 2.99 -0.79
CA ASN A 225 -11.55 3.53 -1.81
C ASN A 225 -11.28 5.00 -1.57
N ILE A 226 -12.34 5.77 -1.31
CA ILE A 226 -12.25 7.20 -0.97
C ILE A 226 -11.39 7.37 0.28
N PHE A 227 -11.63 6.56 1.31
CA PHE A 227 -10.84 6.60 2.54
C PHE A 227 -9.35 6.38 2.30
N ILE A 228 -8.99 5.40 1.47
CA ILE A 228 -7.59 5.11 1.15
C ILE A 228 -6.96 6.19 0.28
N CYS A 229 -7.70 6.76 -0.67
CA CYS A 229 -7.21 7.89 -1.46
C CYS A 229 -6.84 9.07 -0.55
N MET A 230 -7.63 9.33 0.50
CA MET A 230 -7.29 10.35 1.50
C MET A 230 -6.05 9.99 2.31
N PHE A 231 -5.93 8.73 2.75
CA PHE A 231 -4.74 8.25 3.46
C PHE A 231 -3.46 8.44 2.62
N LEU A 232 -3.48 8.02 1.36
CA LEU A 232 -2.33 8.17 0.46
C LEU A 232 -2.04 9.65 0.13
N ALA A 233 -3.08 10.48 -0.05
CA ALA A 233 -2.91 11.92 -0.25
C ALA A 233 -2.23 12.58 0.96
N ASN A 234 -2.60 12.17 2.19
CA ASN A 234 -1.95 12.67 3.41
C ASN A 234 -0.46 12.32 3.43
N VAL A 235 -0.13 11.08 3.08
CA VAL A 235 1.27 10.64 3.02
C VAL A 235 2.04 11.40 1.95
N ALA A 236 1.46 11.59 0.76
CA ALA A 236 2.11 12.28 -0.35
C ALA A 236 2.48 13.74 -0.01
N ILE A 237 1.56 14.45 0.66
CA ILE A 237 1.74 15.87 1.00
C ILE A 237 2.66 16.05 2.19
N ASN A 238 2.52 15.20 3.21
CA ASN A 238 3.29 15.30 4.43
C ASN A 238 4.53 14.40 4.40
N ARG A 239 5.05 14.02 3.23
CA ARG A 239 6.18 13.09 3.12
C ARG A 239 7.44 13.57 3.86
N ASP A 240 7.60 14.87 4.02
CA ASP A 240 8.73 15.47 4.75
C ASP A 240 8.49 15.58 6.27
N ASP A 241 7.26 15.31 6.73
CA ASP A 241 6.82 15.42 8.12
C ASP A 241 6.41 14.04 8.67
N LEU A 242 7.38 13.38 9.31
CA LEU A 242 7.22 12.01 9.80
C LEU A 242 6.12 11.87 10.84
N GLU A 243 5.88 12.89 11.65
CA GLU A 243 4.85 12.84 12.69
C GLU A 243 3.45 12.81 12.05
N LYS A 244 3.23 13.64 11.02
CA LYS A 244 1.94 13.73 10.31
C LYS A 244 1.60 12.52 9.45
N ILE A 245 2.58 11.72 9.05
CA ILE A 245 2.34 10.47 8.28
C ILE A 245 2.35 9.22 9.17
N GLY A 246 2.44 9.36 10.50
CA GLY A 246 2.39 8.22 11.43
C GLY A 246 3.74 7.50 11.66
N GLY A 247 4.84 8.17 11.32
CA GLY A 247 6.22 7.81 11.66
C GLY A 247 6.86 6.78 10.73
N SER A 248 8.05 6.30 11.14
CA SER A 248 8.82 5.29 10.37
C SER A 248 7.99 4.05 10.05
N TYR A 249 7.05 3.66 10.92
CA TYR A 249 6.21 2.49 10.67
C TYR A 249 5.39 2.61 9.38
N THR A 250 4.84 3.80 9.11
CA THR A 250 4.08 4.07 7.88
C THR A 250 4.98 4.07 6.65
N ILE A 251 6.16 4.69 6.75
CA ILE A 251 7.16 4.66 5.66
C ILE A 251 7.49 3.21 5.26
N ASN A 252 7.74 2.34 6.24
CA ASN A 252 8.05 0.93 5.99
C ASN A 252 6.88 0.18 5.35
N GLY A 253 5.67 0.37 5.89
CA GLY A 253 4.48 -0.28 5.36
C GLY A 253 4.21 0.10 3.92
N ILE A 254 4.24 1.40 3.62
CA ILE A 254 4.01 1.92 2.26
C ILE A 254 5.11 1.43 1.32
N SER A 255 6.37 1.55 1.72
CA SER A 255 7.50 1.11 0.89
C SER A 255 7.43 -0.40 0.62
N ALA A 256 7.03 -1.21 1.61
CA ALA A 256 6.84 -2.65 1.45
C ALA A 256 5.66 -2.99 0.54
N ILE A 257 4.54 -2.29 0.65
CA ILE A 257 3.36 -2.49 -0.21
C ILE A 257 3.74 -2.26 -1.68
N PHE A 258 4.36 -1.11 -1.97
CA PHE A 258 4.73 -0.77 -3.34
C PHE A 258 5.91 -1.60 -3.87
N ALA A 259 6.84 -2.02 -3.01
CA ALA A 259 7.87 -2.99 -3.37
C ALA A 259 7.26 -4.35 -3.76
N LEU A 260 6.26 -4.84 -3.00
CA LEU A 260 5.57 -6.07 -3.35
C LEU A 260 4.82 -5.96 -4.67
N ILE A 261 4.13 -4.85 -4.90
CA ILE A 261 3.44 -4.58 -6.16
C ILE A 261 4.43 -4.63 -7.34
N LEU A 262 5.62 -4.04 -7.20
CA LEU A 262 6.67 -4.10 -8.22
C LEU A 262 7.17 -5.53 -8.45
N ILE A 263 7.53 -6.24 -7.39
CA ILE A 263 8.04 -7.62 -7.50
C ILE A 263 7.04 -8.50 -8.23
N LEU A 264 5.77 -8.44 -7.81
CA LEU A 264 4.71 -9.20 -8.44
C LEU A 264 4.56 -8.75 -9.90
N GLY A 265 4.57 -7.45 -10.18
CA GLY A 265 4.51 -6.91 -11.54
C GLY A 265 5.63 -7.44 -12.44
N PHE A 266 6.83 -7.70 -11.89
CA PHE A 266 7.91 -8.31 -12.66
C PHE A 266 7.76 -9.80 -12.92
N MET A 267 6.96 -10.53 -12.13
CA MET A 267 6.80 -11.98 -12.33
C MET A 267 6.15 -12.29 -13.69
N PRO A 268 6.69 -13.23 -14.48
CA PRO A 268 6.18 -13.50 -15.83
C PRO A 268 4.80 -14.15 -15.81
N LYS A 269 4.01 -13.90 -16.87
CA LYS A 269 2.77 -14.62 -17.13
C LYS A 269 3.10 -16.03 -17.60
N LEU A 270 2.38 -17.03 -17.09
CA LEU A 270 2.50 -18.41 -17.54
C LEU A 270 1.29 -18.81 -18.36
N SER A 271 1.53 -19.37 -19.55
CA SER A 271 0.51 -20.11 -20.27
C SER A 271 0.31 -21.46 -19.60
N ILE A 272 -0.94 -21.78 -19.30
CA ILE A 272 -1.31 -23.03 -18.64
C ILE A 272 -1.70 -24.03 -19.72
N ASP A 273 -1.15 -25.25 -19.66
CA ASP A 273 -1.54 -26.36 -20.53
C ASP A 273 -3.01 -26.77 -20.28
N GLU A 274 -3.68 -27.26 -21.33
CA GLU A 274 -5.09 -27.70 -21.32
C GLU A 274 -5.38 -28.78 -20.26
N THR A 275 -4.35 -29.52 -19.84
CA THR A 275 -4.48 -30.59 -18.85
C THR A 275 -4.40 -30.11 -17.40
N ASN A 276 -4.06 -28.84 -17.15
CA ASN A 276 -3.84 -28.34 -15.80
C ASN A 276 -5.16 -28.33 -14.98
N PRO A 277 -5.16 -28.87 -13.74
CA PRO A 277 -6.35 -28.94 -12.90
C PRO A 277 -7.07 -27.60 -12.69
N ILE A 278 -6.34 -26.48 -12.75
CA ILE A 278 -6.90 -25.16 -12.52
C ILE A 278 -7.90 -24.71 -13.59
N LEU A 279 -7.78 -25.22 -14.81
CA LEU A 279 -8.74 -24.95 -15.90
C LEU A 279 -10.11 -25.61 -15.63
N ARG A 280 -10.19 -26.53 -14.67
CA ARG A 280 -11.45 -27.16 -14.24
C ARG A 280 -12.12 -26.38 -13.11
N ASP A 281 -11.48 -25.36 -12.57
CA ASP A 281 -12.05 -24.50 -11.54
C ASP A 281 -13.00 -23.49 -12.21
N PRO A 282 -14.30 -23.48 -11.89
CA PRO A 282 -15.25 -22.53 -12.48
C PRO A 282 -14.97 -21.06 -12.10
N SER A 283 -14.12 -20.82 -11.10
CA SER A 283 -13.67 -19.49 -10.71
C SER A 283 -12.41 -19.03 -11.46
N PHE A 284 -11.78 -19.90 -12.25
CA PHE A 284 -10.58 -19.55 -13.01
C PHE A 284 -10.94 -18.88 -14.34
N ASP A 285 -10.45 -17.66 -14.54
CA ASP A 285 -10.56 -16.92 -15.78
C ASP A 285 -9.20 -16.81 -16.46
N ASN A 286 -8.99 -17.57 -17.54
CA ASN A 286 -7.72 -17.57 -18.28
C ASN A 286 -7.41 -16.22 -18.97
N GLN A 287 -8.41 -15.34 -19.15
CA GLN A 287 -8.18 -14.01 -19.70
C GLN A 287 -7.58 -13.08 -18.66
N ASN A 288 -8.07 -13.18 -17.42
CA ASN A 288 -7.76 -12.25 -16.34
C ASN A 288 -7.04 -12.90 -15.17
N MET A 289 -6.51 -14.11 -15.31
CA MET A 289 -5.74 -14.81 -14.27
C MET A 289 -4.53 -15.56 -14.85
N SER A 290 -3.43 -15.59 -14.09
CA SER A 290 -2.17 -16.28 -14.40
C SER A 290 -1.75 -17.11 -13.20
N VAL A 291 -1.30 -18.34 -13.41
CA VAL A 291 -0.73 -19.16 -12.32
C VAL A 291 0.58 -18.54 -11.82
N ILE A 292 0.75 -18.43 -10.50
CA ILE A 292 2.06 -18.12 -9.88
C ILE A 292 2.55 -19.40 -9.19
N PRO A 293 3.68 -19.98 -9.67
CA PRO A 293 4.30 -21.11 -9.00
C PRO A 293 4.68 -20.78 -7.55
N LYS A 294 4.41 -21.71 -6.62
CA LYS A 294 4.74 -21.49 -5.20
C LYS A 294 6.22 -21.23 -4.96
N SER A 295 7.07 -21.78 -5.83
CA SER A 295 8.52 -21.58 -5.82
C SER A 295 8.94 -20.12 -5.96
N TRP A 296 8.19 -19.33 -6.74
CA TRP A 296 8.47 -17.90 -6.91
C TRP A 296 8.14 -17.11 -5.64
N MET A 297 7.20 -17.63 -4.86
CA MET A 297 6.77 -17.07 -3.58
C MET A 297 7.60 -17.58 -2.39
N LEU A 298 8.65 -18.38 -2.64
CA LEU A 298 9.55 -18.83 -1.59
C LEU A 298 10.23 -17.64 -0.95
N LYS A 299 10.30 -17.68 0.38
CA LYS A 299 10.97 -16.65 1.18
C LYS A 299 12.39 -16.40 0.66
N GLN A 300 13.13 -17.45 0.30
CA GLN A 300 14.50 -17.36 -0.19
C GLN A 300 14.64 -16.67 -1.56
N VAL A 301 13.59 -16.68 -2.37
CA VAL A 301 13.56 -16.00 -3.68
C VAL A 301 13.11 -14.55 -3.51
N LEU A 302 12.09 -14.32 -2.68
CA LEU A 302 11.51 -12.99 -2.48
C LEU A 302 12.35 -12.09 -1.56
N GLU A 303 12.86 -12.61 -0.44
CA GLU A 303 13.56 -11.82 0.58
C GLU A 303 14.79 -11.07 0.03
N PRO A 304 15.65 -11.67 -0.82
CA PRO A 304 16.76 -10.94 -1.44
C PRO A 304 16.33 -9.79 -2.35
N LEU A 305 15.13 -9.86 -2.94
CA LEU A 305 14.58 -8.82 -3.81
C LEU A 305 13.86 -7.73 -3.02
N PHE A 306 13.21 -8.11 -1.91
CA PHE A 306 12.29 -7.26 -1.18
C PHE A 306 12.98 -6.13 -0.43
N GLU A 307 14.04 -6.43 0.32
CA GLU A 307 14.74 -5.41 1.12
C GLU A 307 15.34 -4.29 0.24
N PRO A 308 16.08 -4.57 -0.85
CA PRO A 308 16.59 -3.52 -1.71
C PRO A 308 15.47 -2.69 -2.35
N LEU A 309 14.37 -3.32 -2.75
CA LEU A 309 13.23 -2.61 -3.35
C LEU A 309 12.51 -1.69 -2.37
N ILE A 310 12.35 -2.08 -1.11
CA ILE A 310 11.84 -1.18 -0.06
C ILE A 310 12.72 0.07 0.02
N LYS A 311 14.04 -0.10 0.09
CA LYS A 311 14.99 1.01 0.20
C LYS A 311 14.92 1.92 -1.03
N ILE A 312 14.83 1.34 -2.23
CA ILE A 312 14.67 2.11 -3.46
C ILE A 312 13.36 2.91 -3.44
N ILE A 313 12.23 2.29 -3.09
CA ILE A 313 10.94 2.98 -3.02
C ILE A 313 10.98 4.13 -2.01
N ALA A 314 11.58 3.90 -0.85
CA ALA A 314 11.77 4.94 0.15
C ALA A 314 12.63 6.10 -0.36
N TYR A 315 13.73 5.78 -1.03
CA TYR A 315 14.61 6.76 -1.63
C TYR A 315 13.91 7.58 -2.74
N ARG A 316 13.11 6.94 -3.58
CA ARG A 316 12.39 7.62 -4.68
C ARG A 316 11.25 8.50 -4.20
N ILE A 317 10.42 8.01 -3.27
CA ILE A 317 9.22 8.74 -2.83
C ILE A 317 9.58 9.84 -1.82
N GLY A 318 10.42 9.53 -0.83
CA GLY A 318 10.72 10.41 0.30
C GLY A 318 12.20 10.73 0.47
N GLY A 319 13.03 10.46 -0.54
CA GLY A 319 14.44 10.86 -0.57
C GLY A 319 15.30 10.20 0.50
N GLY A 320 16.40 10.87 0.83
CA GLY A 320 17.29 10.45 1.92
C GLY A 320 16.61 10.40 3.28
N LEU A 321 15.56 11.21 3.50
CA LEU A 321 14.81 11.23 4.76
C LEU A 321 14.16 9.88 5.03
N TRP A 322 13.34 9.38 4.11
CA TRP A 322 12.67 8.10 4.29
C TRP A 322 13.65 6.94 4.33
N LEU A 323 14.64 6.96 3.44
CA LEU A 323 15.69 5.93 3.40
C LEU A 323 16.40 5.80 4.76
N SER A 324 16.78 6.92 5.40
CA SER A 324 17.43 6.92 6.71
C SER A 324 16.60 6.27 7.82
N LYS A 325 15.26 6.24 7.67
CA LYS A 325 14.33 5.66 8.67
C LYS A 325 14.07 4.18 8.46
N ILE A 326 14.39 3.63 7.29
CA ILE A 326 14.27 2.20 7.01
C ILE A 326 15.54 1.44 7.41
N ILE A 327 16.71 2.07 7.38
CA ILE A 327 18.03 1.43 7.60
C ILE A 327 18.26 0.96 9.07
N GLY A 328 17.40 1.30 10.04
CA GLY A 328 17.55 0.92 11.46
C GLY A 328 17.16 -0.53 11.82
N SER A 329 18.05 -1.27 12.48
CA SER A 329 18.00 -2.75 12.67
C SER A 329 16.81 -3.33 13.47
N GLU A 330 16.13 -2.57 14.32
CA GLU A 330 14.87 -3.04 14.96
C GLU A 330 13.67 -2.98 14.02
N ILE A 331 13.72 -2.09 13.03
CA ILE A 331 12.67 -1.87 12.05
C ILE A 331 12.73 -2.98 10.98
N ASN A 332 13.91 -3.44 10.59
CA ASN A 332 14.09 -4.60 9.70
C ASN A 332 13.37 -5.86 10.23
N LYS A 333 13.35 -6.09 11.55
CA LYS A 333 12.57 -7.21 12.13
C LYS A 333 11.06 -7.05 11.92
N LYS A 334 10.54 -5.82 11.99
CA LYS A 334 9.13 -5.50 11.70
C LYS A 334 8.83 -5.57 10.21
N ILE A 335 9.78 -5.22 9.33
CA ILE A 335 9.67 -5.42 7.88
C ILE A 335 9.46 -6.89 7.58
N HIS A 336 10.18 -7.84 8.18
CA HIS A 336 9.91 -9.27 7.98
C HIS A 336 8.51 -9.71 8.45
N THR A 337 8.02 -9.15 9.55
CA THR A 337 6.65 -9.40 10.02
C THR A 337 5.62 -8.79 9.06
N GLN A 338 5.86 -7.58 8.58
CA GLN A 338 5.03 -6.90 7.59
C GLN A 338 5.03 -7.64 6.25
N ILE A 339 6.20 -8.03 5.73
CA ILE A 339 6.36 -8.91 4.57
C ILE A 339 5.59 -10.20 4.78
N ARG A 340 5.71 -10.86 5.94
CA ARG A 340 4.95 -12.09 6.22
C ARG A 340 3.44 -11.84 6.23
N PHE A 341 2.99 -10.71 6.78
CA PHE A 341 1.57 -10.33 6.76
C PHE A 341 1.08 -10.02 5.36
N LEU A 342 1.80 -9.18 4.61
CA LEU A 342 1.52 -8.83 3.23
C LEU A 342 1.51 -10.08 2.36
N LEU A 343 2.51 -10.97 2.47
CA LEU A 343 2.55 -12.24 1.78
C LEU A 343 1.44 -13.19 2.21
N ARG A 344 1.08 -13.26 3.50
CA ARG A 344 -0.04 -14.11 3.95
C ARG A 344 -1.38 -13.59 3.45
N ASP A 345 -1.56 -12.28 3.44
CA ASP A 345 -2.81 -11.67 3.02
C ASP A 345 -2.91 -11.76 1.49
N VAL A 346 -1.83 -11.47 0.76
CA VAL A 346 -1.64 -11.75 -0.69
C VAL A 346 -1.70 -13.24 -1.01
N ASN A 347 -1.35 -14.15 -0.10
CA ASN A 347 -1.51 -15.58 -0.31
C ASN A 347 -2.98 -15.97 -0.42
N LYS A 348 -3.95 -15.20 0.11
CA LYS A 348 -5.36 -15.45 -0.23
C LYS A 348 -5.69 -15.13 -1.69
N TRP A 349 -4.86 -14.29 -2.33
CA TRP A 349 -5.01 -13.72 -3.68
C TRP A 349 -4.17 -14.46 -4.71
N ILE A 350 -3.08 -15.08 -4.25
CA ILE A 350 -2.08 -15.80 -5.04
C ILE A 350 -2.17 -17.32 -4.79
N LEU A 351 -2.61 -17.76 -3.61
CA LEU A 351 -2.67 -19.17 -3.20
C LEU A 351 -4.07 -19.69 -2.93
N GLY A 352 -5.11 -18.85 -3.01
CA GLY A 352 -6.50 -19.30 -2.89
C GLY A 352 -6.77 -20.47 -3.83
N ASN A 353 -6.23 -20.38 -5.06
CA ASN A 353 -6.31 -21.41 -6.11
C ASN A 353 -5.07 -21.45 -7.04
N LEU A 354 -3.85 -21.21 -6.53
CA LEU A 354 -2.60 -21.18 -7.36
C LEU A 354 -2.57 -20.13 -8.49
N CYS A 355 -3.53 -19.19 -8.53
CA CYS A 355 -3.66 -18.18 -9.57
C CYS A 355 -3.60 -16.77 -9.02
N ARG A 356 -2.96 -15.89 -9.77
CA ARG A 356 -2.92 -14.44 -9.63
C ARG A 356 -3.91 -13.85 -10.63
N VAL A 357 -4.79 -12.95 -10.19
CA VAL A 357 -5.57 -12.12 -11.11
C VAL A 357 -4.63 -11.18 -11.86
N GLU A 358 -4.76 -11.10 -13.18
CA GLU A 358 -4.13 -10.10 -14.01
C GLU A 358 -4.72 -8.75 -13.69
N ILE A 359 -3.88 -7.88 -13.17
CA ILE A 359 -4.28 -6.54 -12.75
C ILE A 359 -3.49 -5.58 -13.62
N PRO A 360 -4.11 -4.52 -14.15
CA PRO A 360 -3.47 -3.63 -15.12
C PRO A 360 -2.09 -3.13 -14.69
N ILE A 361 -1.92 -2.79 -13.40
CA ILE A 361 -0.62 -2.33 -12.86
C ILE A 361 0.49 -3.37 -13.07
N PHE A 362 0.15 -4.65 -12.99
CA PHE A 362 1.10 -5.74 -13.17
C PHE A 362 1.42 -6.00 -14.63
N VAL A 363 0.42 -5.94 -15.51
CA VAL A 363 0.60 -6.09 -16.95
C VAL A 363 1.50 -4.96 -17.47
N GLU A 364 1.21 -3.72 -17.05
CA GLU A 364 2.01 -2.56 -17.43
C GLU A 364 3.45 -2.66 -16.94
N ILE A 365 3.68 -3.08 -15.69
CA ILE A 365 5.03 -3.30 -15.15
C ILE A 365 5.74 -4.46 -15.87
N ALA A 366 5.03 -5.54 -16.21
CA ALA A 366 5.60 -6.69 -16.92
C ALA A 366 6.06 -6.32 -18.34
N ASN A 367 5.33 -5.45 -19.03
CA ASN A 367 5.64 -5.01 -20.39
C ASN A 367 6.96 -4.24 -20.48
N ILE A 368 7.37 -3.58 -19.41
CA ILE A 368 8.58 -2.74 -19.35
C ILE A 368 9.84 -3.51 -19.75
N PHE A 369 9.94 -4.80 -19.39
CA PHE A 369 11.09 -5.64 -19.74
C PHE A 369 10.86 -6.53 -20.96
N THR A 370 9.68 -6.45 -21.56
CA THR A 370 9.32 -7.19 -22.78
C THR A 370 9.51 -6.29 -24.01
N GLU A 371 9.28 -4.98 -23.86
CA GLU A 371 9.54 -3.95 -24.88
C GLU A 371 11.04 -3.69 -25.11
N ILE A 372 11.92 -4.08 -24.18
CA ILE A 372 13.38 -4.10 -24.39
C ILE A 372 13.77 -5.34 -25.20
N THR A 373 13.07 -5.58 -26.31
CA THR A 373 13.67 -6.36 -27.38
C THR A 373 14.78 -5.48 -27.93
N VAL A 374 16.01 -6.02 -27.92
CA VAL A 374 17.19 -5.33 -28.45
C VAL A 374 16.90 -5.02 -29.91
N GLY A 375 16.44 -3.79 -30.16
CA GLY A 375 16.47 -3.21 -31.48
C GLY A 375 17.91 -3.32 -31.94
N THR A 376 18.12 -4.08 -33.00
CA THR A 376 19.33 -4.06 -33.80
C THR A 376 19.35 -2.72 -34.54
N ASP A 377 19.42 -1.63 -33.78
CA ASP A 377 19.81 -0.34 -34.34
C ASP A 377 21.33 -0.32 -34.32
N THR A 378 21.86 -0.86 -35.41
CA THR A 378 23.19 -0.54 -35.92
C THR A 378 23.35 0.97 -36.01
N GLU A 379 24.31 1.53 -35.30
CA GLU A 379 25.10 2.67 -35.80
C GLU A 379 26.38 2.14 -36.47
#